data_AF-A0A9W6ZIM5-F1
#
_entry.id   AF-A0A9W6ZIM5-F1
#
_cell.length_a   1.000
_cell.length_b   1.000
_cell.length_c   1.000
_cell.angle_alpha   90.00
_cell.angle_beta   90.00
_cell.angle_gamma   90.00
#
_symmetry.space_group_name_H-M   'P 1'
#
loop_
_entity.id
_entity.type
_entity.pdbx_description
1 polymer ?
#
loop_
_entity_poly.entity_id
_entity_poly.type
_entity_poly.pdbx_seq_one_letter_code
_entity_poly.pdbx_strand_id
1 'polypeptide(L)'
;MVRRDDPELALKGFKSYVLPSQMNREVVVAEIDVGGRGVQIATAHLESLDATRMREEQLKYILGGEVLGEGGERLLVVDMNFDEGSQEENEIKDGWIDVWKKIGKGDGCTMPMDDHVNRPTRIDRVFGNLTGLEPQVIERVGLEGFEVNGEEKRGGERGGERTRSRSTSGEGLKELAKDLAQKLLAPSSPKGSRKGKGQKKQDAFAVGVMELENISDHFGLMCDFEFVHNNKDEKI
;
A
#
# COMPACT_ATOMS: atom_id res chain seq x y z
N MET A 1 22.95 -5.05 3.28
CA MET A 1 23.85 -4.93 2.14
C MET A 1 23.00 -4.45 0.98
N VAL A 2 22.97 -3.13 0.73
CA VAL A 2 22.21 -2.53 -0.37
C VAL A 2 22.93 -2.93 -1.66
N ARG A 3 22.23 -3.54 -2.62
CA ARG A 3 22.87 -3.93 -3.88
C ARG A 3 23.19 -2.61 -4.61
N ARG A 4 24.39 -2.51 -5.18
CA ARG A 4 24.85 -1.27 -5.87
C ARG A 4 24.02 -0.94 -7.13
N ASP A 5 23.09 -1.82 -7.50
CA ASP A 5 22.32 -1.78 -8.73
C ASP A 5 20.81 -1.66 -8.46
N ASP A 6 20.38 -1.34 -7.23
CA ASP A 6 18.97 -1.07 -6.96
C ASP A 6 18.54 0.16 -7.78
N PRO A 7 17.46 0.08 -8.58
CA PRO A 7 17.04 1.18 -9.43
C PRO A 7 16.70 2.39 -8.55
N GLU A 8 17.20 3.56 -8.95
CA GLU A 8 16.85 4.81 -8.28
C GLU A 8 15.34 5.03 -8.40
N LEU A 9 14.67 5.12 -7.24
CA LEU A 9 13.25 5.47 -7.15
C LEU A 9 13.13 6.98 -7.05
N ALA A 10 12.55 7.62 -8.06
CA ALA A 10 12.36 9.07 -8.08
C ALA A 10 10.87 9.41 -8.22
N LEU A 11 10.31 10.05 -7.21
CA LEU A 11 8.98 10.64 -7.29
C LEU A 11 9.00 11.80 -8.30
N LYS A 12 8.21 11.70 -9.37
CA LYS A 12 8.09 12.73 -10.41
C LYS A 12 6.88 13.64 -10.20
N GLY A 13 5.81 13.07 -9.66
CA GLY A 13 4.55 13.79 -9.49
C GLY A 13 3.68 13.14 -8.44
N PHE A 14 2.79 13.96 -7.88
CA PHE A 14 1.80 13.53 -6.90
C PHE A 14 0.55 14.39 -7.08
N LYS A 15 -0.62 13.76 -7.19
CA LYS A 15 -1.90 14.43 -7.42
C LYS A 15 -2.99 13.74 -6.60
N SER A 16 -3.96 14.52 -6.11
CA SER A 16 -5.21 13.99 -5.55
C SER A 16 -6.38 14.38 -6.45
N TYR A 17 -7.36 13.50 -6.56
CA TYR A 17 -8.60 13.73 -7.28
C TYR A 17 -9.78 13.42 -6.36
N VAL A 18 -10.74 14.33 -6.30
CA VAL A 18 -12.00 14.11 -5.58
C VAL A 18 -12.85 13.12 -6.37
N LEU A 19 -13.35 12.09 -5.70
CA LEU A 19 -14.21 11.09 -6.29
C LEU A 19 -15.70 11.44 -6.09
N PRO A 20 -16.60 10.98 -6.97
CA PRO A 20 -18.04 10.95 -6.66
C PRO A 20 -18.24 10.22 -5.33
N SER A 21 -18.78 10.89 -4.31
CA SER A 21 -18.82 10.32 -2.96
C SER A 21 -19.81 11.02 -2.02
N GLN A 22 -20.27 10.27 -1.01
CA GLN A 22 -20.99 10.73 0.17
C GLN A 22 -20.11 10.76 1.44
N MET A 23 -18.92 10.16 1.41
CA MET A 23 -17.98 10.09 2.55
C MET A 23 -16.64 10.78 2.24
N ASN A 24 -16.64 11.76 1.32
CA ASN A 24 -15.46 12.53 0.92
C ASN A 24 -14.29 11.66 0.41
N ARG A 25 -14.58 10.66 -0.43
CA ARG A 25 -13.54 9.80 -1.01
C ARG A 25 -12.68 10.58 -2.00
N GLU A 26 -11.39 10.26 -1.98
CA GLU A 26 -10.40 10.77 -2.93
C GLU A 26 -9.55 9.60 -3.44
N VAL A 27 -8.96 9.79 -4.62
CA VAL A 27 -7.88 8.93 -5.13
C VAL A 27 -6.60 9.76 -5.21
N VAL A 28 -5.54 9.20 -4.67
CA VAL A 28 -4.20 9.78 -4.69
C VAL A 28 -3.35 9.02 -5.69
N VAL A 29 -2.68 9.74 -6.57
CA VAL A 29 -1.80 9.17 -7.60
C VAL A 29 -0.38 9.67 -7.42
N ALA A 30 0.56 8.75 -7.30
CA ALA A 30 1.99 9.00 -7.38
C ALA A 30 2.52 8.57 -8.75
N GLU A 31 3.27 9.46 -9.40
CA GLU A 31 4.03 9.16 -10.61
C GLU A 31 5.49 8.95 -10.18
N ILE A 32 5.99 7.72 -10.33
CA ILE A 32 7.33 7.32 -9.89
C ILE A 32 8.12 6.87 -11.11
N ASP A 33 9.39 7.23 -11.15
CA ASP A 33 10.36 6.70 -12.10
C ASP A 33 11.20 5.64 -11.41
N VAL A 34 11.24 4.45 -12.01
CA VAL A 34 11.95 3.29 -11.52
C VAL A 34 12.92 2.84 -12.61
N GLY A 35 14.18 3.24 -12.49
CA GLY A 35 15.21 2.89 -13.48
C GLY A 35 14.93 3.43 -14.89
N GLY A 36 14.36 4.63 -15.00
CA GLY A 36 14.01 5.28 -16.27
C GLY A 36 12.63 4.90 -16.82
N ARG A 37 11.87 4.07 -16.10
CA ARG A 37 10.52 3.62 -16.49
C ARG A 37 9.49 4.27 -15.58
N GLY A 38 8.51 4.95 -16.17
CA GLY A 38 7.40 5.57 -15.45
C GLY A 38 6.40 4.53 -14.94
N VAL A 39 6.04 4.63 -13.67
CA VAL A 39 5.01 3.84 -12.99
C VAL A 39 4.03 4.79 -12.33
N GLN A 40 2.74 4.63 -12.60
CA GLN A 40 1.68 5.31 -11.85
C GLN A 40 1.14 4.39 -10.77
N ILE A 41 1.07 4.88 -9.53
CA ILE A 41 0.48 4.15 -8.41
C ILE A 41 -0.67 4.99 -7.88
N ALA A 42 -1.88 4.47 -7.99
CA ALA A 42 -3.07 5.05 -7.39
C ALA A 42 -3.42 4.31 -6.09
N THR A 43 -3.86 5.07 -5.09
CA THR A 43 -4.51 4.52 -3.91
C THR A 43 -5.78 5.28 -3.58
N ALA A 44 -6.80 4.54 -3.17
CA ALA A 44 -8.10 5.07 -2.80
C ALA A 44 -8.72 4.20 -1.71
N HIS A 45 -9.68 4.78 -1.01
CA HIS A 45 -10.61 4.05 -0.16
C HIS A 45 -12.00 4.35 -0.75
N LEU A 46 -12.59 3.36 -1.43
CA LEU A 46 -13.86 3.51 -2.15
C LEU A 46 -15.04 3.67 -1.17
N GLU A 47 -16.23 3.95 -1.71
CA GLU A 47 -17.41 4.14 -0.89
C GLU A 47 -17.79 2.88 -0.09
N SER A 48 -18.06 3.03 1.21
CA SER A 48 -18.39 1.91 2.11
C SER A 48 -19.88 1.54 2.04
N LEU A 49 -20.25 0.45 2.73
CA LEU A 49 -21.65 0.00 2.91
C LEU A 49 -22.35 -0.36 1.58
N ASP A 50 -23.68 -0.22 1.53
CA ASP A 50 -24.55 -0.52 0.38
C ASP A 50 -24.46 0.53 -0.74
N ALA A 51 -23.24 0.83 -1.21
CA ALA A 51 -22.95 1.89 -2.17
C ALA A 51 -22.41 1.39 -3.52
N THR A 52 -22.83 0.20 -3.97
CA THR A 52 -22.33 -0.46 -5.21
C THR A 52 -22.27 0.48 -6.41
N ARG A 53 -23.36 1.19 -6.72
CA ARG A 53 -23.37 2.12 -7.87
C ARG A 53 -22.33 3.24 -7.74
N MET A 54 -22.12 3.77 -6.54
CA MET A 54 -21.11 4.80 -6.29
C MET A 54 -19.71 4.23 -6.56
N ARG A 55 -19.43 3.03 -6.05
CA ARG A 55 -18.15 2.36 -6.27
C ARG A 55 -17.90 2.06 -7.75
N GLU A 56 -18.92 1.65 -8.51
CA GLU A 56 -18.81 1.50 -9.97
C GLU A 56 -18.46 2.83 -10.66
N GLU A 57 -19.11 3.94 -10.28
CA GLU A 57 -18.81 5.27 -10.83
C GLU A 57 -17.39 5.73 -10.45
N GLN A 58 -16.94 5.44 -9.23
CA GLN A 58 -15.56 5.70 -8.77
C GLN A 58 -14.53 4.89 -9.56
N LEU A 59 -14.76 3.59 -9.76
CA LEU A 59 -13.87 2.73 -10.55
C LEU A 59 -13.80 3.17 -12.01
N LYS A 60 -14.95 3.51 -12.62
CA LYS A 60 -15.00 4.08 -13.98
C LYS A 60 -14.14 5.33 -14.10
N TYR A 61 -14.22 6.21 -13.10
CA TYR A 61 -13.44 7.45 -13.07
C TYR A 61 -11.94 7.17 -12.94
N ILE A 62 -11.56 6.27 -12.01
CA ILE A 62 -10.15 5.91 -11.76
C ILE A 62 -9.53 5.20 -12.98
N LEU A 63 -10.22 4.19 -13.52
CA LEU A 63 -9.76 3.32 -14.60
C LEU A 63 -10.13 3.84 -16.01
N GLY A 64 -10.76 5.03 -16.07
CA GLY A 64 -11.31 5.64 -17.27
C GLY A 64 -10.28 6.32 -18.18
N GLY A 65 -9.05 6.53 -17.71
CA GLY A 65 -8.04 7.34 -18.39
C GLY A 65 -7.85 8.73 -17.78
N GLU A 66 -8.83 9.22 -17.00
CA GLU A 66 -8.80 10.57 -16.42
C GLU A 66 -7.85 10.67 -15.22
N VAL A 67 -7.89 9.70 -14.30
CA VAL A 67 -7.03 9.66 -13.12
C VAL A 67 -5.72 8.94 -13.41
N LEU A 68 -5.84 7.69 -13.84
CA LEU A 68 -4.73 6.89 -14.34
C LEU A 68 -4.72 7.05 -15.85
N GLY A 69 -3.63 7.60 -16.39
CA GLY A 69 -3.50 7.87 -17.82
C GLY A 69 -3.56 6.61 -18.66
N GLU A 70 -3.46 6.78 -19.98
CA GLU A 70 -3.38 5.65 -20.91
C GLU A 70 -1.94 5.16 -21.10
N GLY A 71 -1.73 3.85 -21.03
CA GLY A 71 -0.43 3.20 -21.26
C GLY A 71 0.51 3.19 -20.05
N GLY A 72 1.67 2.56 -20.23
CA GLY A 72 2.69 2.39 -19.18
C GLY A 72 2.28 1.44 -18.05
N GLU A 73 3.15 1.35 -17.04
CA GLU A 73 2.89 0.54 -15.84
C GLU A 73 1.96 1.30 -14.89
N ARG A 74 0.84 0.67 -14.53
CA ARG A 74 -0.15 1.27 -13.63
C ARG A 74 -0.53 0.29 -12.54
N LEU A 75 -0.52 0.76 -11.30
CA LEU A 75 -0.93 0.03 -10.12
C LEU A 75 -2.09 0.76 -9.45
N LEU A 76 -3.09 -0.01 -9.01
CA LEU A 76 -4.17 0.46 -8.15
C LEU A 76 -4.13 -0.35 -6.86
N VAL A 77 -3.79 0.31 -5.75
CA VAL A 77 -3.68 -0.27 -4.40
C VAL A 77 -4.79 0.33 -3.54
N VAL A 78 -5.86 -0.42 -3.30
CA VAL A 78 -7.16 0.17 -3.00
C VAL A 78 -7.93 -0.65 -1.98
N ASP A 79 -8.56 0.02 -1.03
CA ASP A 79 -9.66 -0.54 -0.24
C ASP A 79 -10.94 -0.38 -1.06
N MET A 80 -11.43 -1.51 -1.58
CA MET A 80 -12.56 -1.58 -2.49
C MET A 80 -13.90 -1.47 -1.78
N ASN A 81 -13.97 -1.76 -0.47
CA ASN A 81 -15.23 -1.99 0.25
C ASN A 81 -16.19 -2.98 -0.45
N PHE A 82 -15.65 -3.94 -1.22
CA PHE A 82 -16.39 -5.06 -1.78
C PHE A 82 -15.51 -6.29 -1.97
N ASP A 83 -16.15 -7.46 -1.91
CA ASP A 83 -15.47 -8.76 -1.95
C ASP A 83 -15.46 -9.37 -3.36
N GLU A 84 -14.71 -10.46 -3.56
CA GLU A 84 -14.53 -11.08 -4.87
C GLU A 84 -15.86 -11.57 -5.48
N GLY A 85 -16.03 -11.39 -6.80
CA GLY A 85 -17.24 -11.79 -7.52
C GLY A 85 -18.44 -10.84 -7.36
N SER A 86 -18.24 -9.69 -6.72
CA SER A 86 -19.24 -8.62 -6.64
C SER A 86 -19.41 -7.89 -7.98
N GLN A 87 -20.52 -7.16 -8.12
CA GLN A 87 -20.91 -6.54 -9.39
C GLN A 87 -19.90 -5.48 -9.87
N GLU A 88 -19.27 -4.79 -8.92
CA GLU A 88 -18.27 -3.75 -9.15
C GLU A 88 -17.04 -4.26 -9.92
N GLU A 89 -16.72 -5.56 -9.85
CA GLU A 89 -15.61 -6.16 -10.62
C GLU A 89 -15.80 -6.03 -12.13
N ASN A 90 -17.04 -5.85 -12.62
CA ASN A 90 -17.30 -5.63 -14.05
C ASN A 90 -16.66 -4.34 -14.59
N GLU A 91 -16.28 -3.40 -13.71
CA GLU A 91 -15.61 -2.15 -14.08
C GLU A 91 -14.08 -2.29 -14.17
N ILE A 92 -13.55 -3.41 -13.70
CA ILE A 92 -12.13 -3.74 -13.81
C ILE A 92 -11.87 -4.28 -15.23
N LYS A 93 -11.56 -3.35 -16.14
CA LYS A 93 -11.41 -3.60 -17.58
C LYS A 93 -10.33 -4.62 -17.92
N ASP A 94 -10.44 -5.17 -19.13
CA ASP A 94 -9.42 -6.02 -19.75
C ASP A 94 -8.00 -5.42 -19.65
N GLY A 95 -7.04 -6.28 -19.28
CA GLY A 95 -5.64 -5.91 -19.10
C GLY A 95 -5.25 -5.54 -17.67
N TRP A 96 -6.22 -5.31 -16.77
CA TRP A 96 -5.95 -5.27 -15.34
C TRP A 96 -5.91 -6.67 -14.75
N ILE A 97 -4.87 -6.97 -14.00
CA ILE A 97 -4.71 -8.22 -13.26
C ILE A 97 -4.91 -7.98 -11.78
N ASP A 98 -5.67 -8.85 -11.10
CA ASP A 98 -5.68 -8.92 -9.64
C ASP A 98 -4.39 -9.65 -9.20
N VAL A 99 -3.49 -8.93 -8.52
CA VAL A 99 -2.16 -9.45 -8.17
C VAL A 99 -2.28 -10.60 -7.18
N TRP A 100 -3.23 -10.55 -6.24
CA TRP A 100 -3.45 -11.66 -5.31
C TRP A 100 -3.91 -12.91 -6.05
N LYS A 101 -4.85 -12.78 -6.99
CA LYS A 101 -5.28 -13.94 -7.82
C LYS A 101 -4.12 -14.49 -8.67
N LYS A 102 -3.19 -13.64 -9.12
CA LYS A 102 -2.06 -14.06 -9.97
C LYS A 102 -1.01 -14.86 -9.17
N ILE A 103 -0.58 -14.36 -8.01
CA ILE A 103 0.59 -14.90 -7.30
C ILE A 103 0.39 -15.13 -5.79
N GLY A 104 -0.75 -14.70 -5.23
CA GLY A 104 -1.06 -14.84 -3.81
C GLY A 104 -1.29 -16.29 -3.38
N LYS A 105 -1.27 -16.52 -2.06
CA LYS A 105 -1.45 -17.84 -1.45
C LYS A 105 -2.54 -17.80 -0.38
N GLY A 106 -3.45 -18.76 -0.40
CA GLY A 106 -4.57 -18.82 0.53
C GLY A 106 -5.72 -17.90 0.12
N ASP A 107 -6.55 -17.50 1.09
CA ASP A 107 -7.79 -16.73 0.83
C ASP A 107 -7.56 -15.26 0.46
N GLY A 108 -6.44 -14.67 0.88
CA GLY A 108 -6.19 -13.24 0.72
C GLY A 108 -7.10 -12.34 1.51
N CYS A 109 -7.83 -12.86 2.49
CA CYS A 109 -8.70 -12.08 3.35
C CYS A 109 -7.90 -10.96 4.02
N THR A 110 -8.34 -9.71 3.85
CA THR A 110 -7.73 -8.53 4.49
C THR A 110 -8.60 -7.98 5.60
N MET A 111 -9.89 -8.32 5.66
CA MET A 111 -10.78 -7.99 6.76
C MET A 111 -11.33 -9.29 7.38
N PRO A 112 -10.80 -9.74 8.53
CA PRO A 112 -11.13 -11.05 9.11
C PRO A 112 -12.60 -11.21 9.50
N MET A 113 -13.24 -10.11 9.89
CA MET A 113 -14.65 -10.06 10.20
C MET A 113 -15.21 -8.74 9.69
N ASP A 114 -15.87 -8.81 8.54
CA ASP A 114 -16.61 -7.69 7.98
C ASP A 114 -17.87 -7.41 8.81
N ASP A 115 -18.03 -6.19 9.30
CA ASP A 115 -19.14 -5.82 10.19
C ASP A 115 -20.49 -5.75 9.45
N HIS A 116 -20.46 -5.58 8.14
CA HIS A 116 -21.64 -5.52 7.29
C HIS A 116 -22.09 -6.90 6.81
N VAL A 117 -21.17 -7.73 6.31
CA VAL A 117 -21.51 -9.08 5.81
C VAL A 117 -21.27 -10.21 6.81
N ASN A 118 -20.70 -9.90 7.98
CA ASN A 118 -20.43 -10.82 9.10
C ASN A 118 -19.67 -12.10 8.67
N ARG A 119 -18.68 -11.92 7.80
CA ARG A 119 -17.77 -12.96 7.30
C ARG A 119 -16.43 -12.35 6.91
N PRO A 120 -15.36 -13.14 6.75
CA PRO A 120 -14.11 -12.65 6.20
C PRO A 120 -14.28 -12.13 4.76
N THR A 121 -13.63 -11.02 4.42
CA THR A 121 -13.66 -10.40 3.08
C THR A 121 -12.26 -9.96 2.62
N ARG A 122 -12.07 -9.89 1.30
CA ARG A 122 -10.85 -9.36 0.67
C ARG A 122 -11.17 -8.02 -0.01
N ILE A 123 -11.29 -6.99 0.80
CA ILE A 123 -11.64 -5.64 0.34
C ILE A 123 -10.41 -4.82 -0.04
N ASP A 124 -9.25 -5.05 0.59
CA ASP A 124 -7.99 -4.44 0.18
C ASP A 124 -7.37 -5.25 -0.97
N ARG A 125 -7.06 -4.58 -2.09
CA ARG A 125 -6.57 -5.25 -3.29
C ARG A 125 -5.51 -4.46 -4.01
N VAL A 126 -4.72 -5.19 -4.78
CA VAL A 126 -3.71 -4.65 -5.68
C VAL A 126 -4.04 -5.12 -7.09
N PHE A 127 -4.34 -4.18 -7.97
CA PHE A 127 -4.53 -4.42 -9.39
C PHE A 127 -3.38 -3.81 -10.19
N GLY A 128 -2.95 -4.49 -11.24
CA GLY A 128 -1.90 -4.01 -12.13
C GLY A 128 -2.32 -4.05 -13.59
N ASN A 129 -2.09 -2.97 -14.33
CA ASN A 129 -2.05 -2.99 -15.79
C ASN A 129 -0.59 -2.87 -16.18
N LEU A 130 0.04 -4.03 -16.38
CA LEU A 130 1.50 -4.15 -16.39
C LEU A 130 2.00 -4.62 -17.75
N THR A 131 2.94 -3.88 -18.33
CA THR A 131 3.49 -4.16 -19.67
C THR A 131 4.88 -4.77 -19.62
N GLY A 132 5.64 -4.45 -18.59
CA GLY A 132 7.00 -4.93 -18.34
C GLY A 132 7.32 -5.07 -16.86
N LEU A 133 6.37 -4.78 -15.97
CA LEU A 133 6.47 -5.06 -14.54
C LEU A 133 5.76 -6.38 -14.22
N GLU A 134 6.35 -7.21 -13.36
CA GLU A 134 5.77 -8.47 -12.93
C GLU A 134 5.74 -8.58 -11.40
N PRO A 135 4.58 -8.88 -10.79
CA PRO A 135 4.52 -9.11 -9.36
C PRO A 135 5.28 -10.39 -9.00
N GLN A 136 6.15 -10.30 -8.01
CA GLN A 136 6.97 -11.42 -7.52
C GLN A 136 6.44 -11.98 -6.20
N VAL A 137 6.01 -11.10 -5.31
CA VAL A 137 5.54 -11.43 -3.97
C VAL A 137 4.31 -10.61 -3.65
N ILE A 138 3.30 -11.24 -3.04
CA ILE A 138 2.22 -10.53 -2.36
C ILE A 138 1.89 -11.27 -1.07
N GLU A 139 1.90 -10.55 0.04
CA GLU A 139 1.73 -11.11 1.38
C GLU A 139 0.84 -10.21 2.24
N ARG A 140 0.14 -10.82 3.18
CA ARG A 140 -0.57 -10.09 4.23
C ARG A 140 0.40 -9.70 5.33
N VAL A 141 0.30 -8.46 5.79
CA VAL A 141 1.07 -7.91 6.91
C VAL A 141 0.13 -7.44 8.01
N GLY A 142 0.63 -7.30 9.25
CA GLY A 142 -0.23 -7.02 10.40
C GLY A 142 -0.91 -8.28 10.96
N LEU A 143 -0.42 -9.46 10.59
CA LEU A 143 -0.88 -10.75 11.15
C LEU A 143 -0.29 -11.02 12.54
N GLU A 144 0.71 -10.25 12.94
CA GLU A 144 1.27 -10.23 14.29
C GLU A 144 0.23 -9.70 15.29
N GLY A 145 -0.76 -10.54 15.60
CA GLY A 145 -1.61 -10.31 16.76
C GLY A 145 -0.71 -10.13 17.98
N PHE A 146 -0.82 -8.98 18.64
CA PHE A 146 -0.29 -8.87 19.99
C PHE A 146 -0.99 -9.96 20.79
N GLU A 147 -0.23 -10.94 21.29
CA GLU A 147 -0.69 -11.71 22.44
C GLU A 147 -0.93 -10.67 23.53
N VAL A 148 -2.17 -10.20 23.65
CA VAL A 148 -2.61 -9.53 24.86
C VAL A 148 -2.43 -10.62 25.89
N ASN A 149 -1.33 -10.52 26.66
CA ASN A 149 -1.16 -11.25 27.90
C ASN A 149 -2.33 -10.80 28.78
N GLY A 150 -3.49 -11.40 28.53
CA GLY A 150 -4.58 -11.42 29.47
C GLY A 150 -3.97 -12.12 30.66
N GLU A 151 -3.54 -11.32 31.64
CA GLU A 151 -3.66 -11.71 33.03
C GLU A 151 -5.15 -11.94 33.27
N GLU A 152 -5.67 -13.05 32.74
CA GLU A 152 -6.74 -13.78 33.35
C GLU A 152 -6.24 -13.98 34.79
N LYS A 153 -6.73 -13.14 35.70
CA LYS A 153 -6.69 -13.41 37.13
C LYS A 153 -7.53 -14.67 37.37
N ARG A 154 -7.04 -15.81 36.91
CA ARG A 154 -7.46 -17.13 37.37
C ARG A 154 -6.83 -17.29 38.74
N GLY A 155 -7.60 -16.94 39.75
CA GLY A 155 -7.39 -17.54 41.06
C GLY A 155 -7.54 -19.06 40.91
N GLY A 156 -6.46 -19.81 41.16
CA GLY A 156 -6.52 -21.27 41.29
C GLY A 156 -5.39 -22.06 40.64
N GLU A 157 -4.25 -22.12 41.34
CA GLU A 157 -3.29 -23.24 41.50
C GLU A 157 -2.87 -24.18 40.33
N ARG A 158 -1.55 -24.10 40.07
CA ARG A 158 -0.52 -25.16 39.92
C ARG A 158 -0.44 -26.02 38.63
N GLY A 159 0.65 -25.75 37.89
CA GLY A 159 1.64 -26.78 37.52
C GLY A 159 1.72 -27.15 36.05
N GLY A 160 2.64 -26.54 35.29
CA GLY A 160 3.01 -27.00 33.94
C GLY A 160 3.95 -26.06 33.19
N GLU A 161 5.14 -26.57 32.88
CA GLU A 161 6.31 -25.93 32.27
C GLU A 161 6.03 -25.35 30.87
N ARG A 162 6.36 -24.07 30.62
CA ARG A 162 6.21 -23.38 29.33
C ARG A 162 7.56 -23.09 28.67
N THR A 163 7.67 -23.48 27.41
CA THR A 163 8.72 -23.14 26.43
C THR A 163 8.67 -21.66 26.07
N ARG A 164 9.84 -21.00 26.02
CA ARG A 164 9.97 -19.57 25.72
C ARG A 164 10.09 -19.34 24.21
N SER A 165 9.12 -18.66 23.60
CA SER A 165 9.28 -17.94 22.34
C SER A 165 9.77 -16.52 22.61
N ARG A 166 10.55 -15.96 21.68
CA ARG A 166 11.29 -14.71 21.84
C ARG A 166 10.51 -13.57 21.16
N SER A 167 10.05 -12.61 21.95
CA SER A 167 9.30 -11.43 21.51
C SER A 167 10.18 -10.36 20.88
N THR A 168 9.73 -9.74 19.79
CA THR A 168 10.23 -8.43 19.31
C THR A 168 9.26 -7.35 19.78
N SER A 169 9.75 -6.40 20.58
CA SER A 169 8.94 -5.33 21.17
C SER A 169 8.52 -4.29 20.12
N GLY A 170 7.35 -3.67 20.32
CA GLY A 170 6.81 -2.60 19.47
C GLY A 170 7.66 -1.32 19.39
N GLU A 171 8.79 -1.25 20.08
CA GLU A 171 9.79 -0.19 19.90
C GLU A 171 10.51 -0.28 18.55
N GLY A 172 10.64 -1.48 17.97
CA GLY A 172 11.33 -1.68 16.69
C GLY A 172 10.64 -1.04 15.49
N LEU A 173 9.30 -1.12 15.44
CA LEU A 173 8.51 -0.52 14.36
C LEU A 173 8.49 1.01 14.44
N LYS A 174 8.52 1.58 15.65
CA LYS A 174 8.58 3.03 15.88
C LYS A 174 9.89 3.63 15.35
N GLU A 175 11.01 2.94 15.55
CA GLU A 175 12.30 3.39 15.02
C GLU A 175 12.38 3.24 13.49
N LEU A 176 11.78 2.19 12.91
CA LEU A 176 11.74 2.00 11.46
C LEU A 176 10.96 3.10 10.73
N ALA A 177 9.78 3.48 11.25
CA ALA A 177 8.95 4.54 10.65
C ALA A 177 9.60 5.93 10.74
N LYS A 178 10.26 6.24 11.87
CA LYS A 178 11.04 7.47 12.04
C LYS A 178 12.21 7.55 11.07
N ASP A 179 12.96 6.46 10.93
CA ASP A 179 14.10 6.38 10.01
C ASP A 179 13.65 6.54 8.54
N LEU A 180 12.51 5.95 8.16
CA LEU A 180 11.95 6.10 6.81
C LEU A 180 11.53 7.55 6.52
N ALA A 181 10.79 8.18 7.43
CA ALA A 181 10.37 9.57 7.29
C ALA A 181 11.57 10.53 7.24
N GLN A 182 12.61 10.27 8.05
CA GLN A 182 13.82 11.08 8.07
C GLN A 182 14.64 10.93 6.77
N LYS A 183 14.67 9.73 6.18
CA LYS A 183 15.33 9.48 4.88
C LYS A 183 14.59 10.15 3.72
N LEU A 184 13.26 10.14 3.72
CA LEU A 184 12.44 10.76 2.68
C LEU A 184 12.48 12.30 2.73
N LEU A 185 12.72 12.88 3.91
CA LEU A 185 12.82 14.33 4.10
C LEU A 185 14.25 14.88 4.00
N ALA A 186 15.27 14.02 3.88
CA ALA A 186 16.65 14.47 3.79
C ALA A 186 16.92 15.14 2.44
N PRO A 187 17.28 16.43 2.39
CA PRO A 187 17.63 17.08 1.13
C PRO A 187 18.87 16.41 0.53
N SER A 188 18.76 15.96 -0.72
CA SER A 188 19.89 15.49 -1.51
C SER A 188 20.90 16.64 -1.60
N SER A 189 22.00 16.53 -0.85
CA SER A 189 22.99 17.61 -0.74
C SER A 189 23.63 17.85 -2.11
N PRO A 190 23.47 19.04 -2.72
CA PRO A 190 24.21 19.39 -3.92
C PRO A 190 25.65 19.72 -3.51
N LYS A 191 26.62 18.95 -3.98
CA LYS A 191 28.02 19.36 -3.95
C LYS A 191 28.21 20.47 -4.99
N GLY A 192 28.09 21.72 -4.58
CA GLY A 192 28.30 22.86 -5.48
C GLY A 192 28.25 24.21 -4.78
N SER A 193 29.42 24.77 -4.51
CA SER A 193 29.66 26.06 -3.88
C SER A 193 29.14 27.26 -4.69
N ARG A 194 28.32 28.13 -4.07
CA ARG A 194 28.32 29.58 -4.31
C ARG A 194 27.59 30.31 -3.19
N LYS A 195 28.31 31.21 -2.51
CA LYS A 195 27.81 32.07 -1.42
C LYS A 195 26.81 33.08 -1.97
N GLY A 196 25.52 32.88 -1.69
CA GLY A 196 24.46 33.88 -1.86
C GLY A 196 23.71 34.07 -0.55
N LYS A 197 23.81 35.26 0.05
CA LYS A 197 23.06 35.63 1.26
C LYS A 197 21.59 35.85 0.89
N GLY A 198 20.71 34.99 1.38
CA GLY A 198 19.26 35.16 1.29
C GLY A 198 18.55 34.16 2.21
N GLN A 199 18.25 34.58 3.44
CA GLN A 199 17.45 33.79 4.38
C GLN A 199 16.02 33.66 3.84
N LYS A 200 15.62 32.45 3.45
CA LYS A 200 14.21 32.04 3.36
C LYS A 200 13.89 31.16 4.56
N LYS A 201 12.78 31.48 5.24
CA LYS A 201 12.18 30.67 6.30
C LYS A 201 11.91 29.26 5.75
N GLN A 202 12.45 28.25 6.42
CA GLN A 202 12.04 26.87 6.23
C GLN A 202 10.84 26.64 7.16
N ASP A 203 9.68 26.41 6.57
CA ASP A 203 8.51 25.96 7.31
C ASP A 203 8.76 24.49 7.69
N ALA A 204 8.92 24.24 8.99
CA ALA A 204 9.11 22.92 9.54
C ALA A 204 7.77 22.16 9.51
N PHE A 205 7.70 21.11 8.70
CA PHE A 205 6.62 20.12 8.78
C PHE A 205 6.81 19.30 10.06
N ALA A 206 6.00 19.58 11.08
CA ALA A 206 5.93 18.74 12.27
C ALA A 206 5.09 17.50 11.94
N VAL A 207 5.73 16.33 11.85
CA VAL A 207 5.03 15.04 11.80
C VAL A 207 4.68 14.66 13.24
N GLY A 208 3.43 14.89 13.63
CA GLY A 208 2.91 14.45 14.92
C GLY A 208 2.78 12.93 14.94
N VAL A 209 3.45 12.25 15.87
CA VAL A 209 3.22 10.84 16.16
C VAL A 209 1.96 10.78 17.02
N MET A 210 0.80 10.53 16.40
CA MET A 210 -0.42 10.20 17.13
C MET A 210 -0.31 8.78 17.70
N GLU A 211 -0.63 8.61 18.98
CA GLU A 211 -0.83 7.29 19.58
C GLU A 211 -2.08 6.67 18.93
N LEU A 212 -1.89 5.63 18.12
CA LEU A 212 -2.98 4.85 17.53
C LEU A 212 -3.55 3.94 18.63
N GLU A 213 -4.56 4.42 19.34
CA GLU A 213 -5.25 3.65 20.39
C GLU A 213 -6.08 2.47 19.83
N ASN A 214 -6.31 2.42 18.51
CA ASN A 214 -7.06 1.35 17.87
C ASN A 214 -6.17 0.58 16.90
N ILE A 215 -6.05 -0.72 17.13
CA ILE A 215 -5.47 -1.66 16.16
C ILE A 215 -6.44 -1.71 14.97
N SER A 216 -5.90 -1.59 13.76
CA SER A 216 -6.65 -1.77 12.52
C SER A 216 -7.34 -3.14 12.53
N ASP A 217 -8.62 -3.17 12.18
CA ASP A 217 -9.38 -4.39 11.92
C ASP A 217 -9.05 -5.00 10.55
N HIS A 218 -8.27 -4.30 9.73
CA HIS A 218 -7.72 -4.80 8.47
C HIS A 218 -6.28 -5.28 8.62
N PHE A 219 -5.94 -6.32 7.88
CA PHE A 219 -4.57 -6.69 7.51
C PHE A 219 -4.10 -5.85 6.32
N GLY A 220 -2.84 -5.42 6.36
CA GLY A 220 -2.22 -4.76 5.22
C GLY A 220 -1.80 -5.75 4.14
N LEU A 221 -1.49 -5.22 2.95
CA LEU A 221 -0.85 -5.97 1.87
C LEU A 221 0.54 -5.39 1.59
N MET A 222 1.53 -6.26 1.45
CA MET A 222 2.85 -5.93 0.94
C MET A 222 3.01 -6.63 -0.41
N CYS A 223 3.49 -5.90 -1.42
CA CYS A 223 3.66 -6.44 -2.76
C CYS A 223 5.00 -6.00 -3.36
N ASP A 224 5.74 -6.96 -3.90
CA ASP A 224 7.00 -6.73 -4.58
C ASP A 224 6.82 -6.92 -6.09
N PHE A 225 7.48 -6.07 -6.85
CA PHE A 225 7.44 -6.07 -8.31
C PHE A 225 8.84 -6.00 -8.89
N GLU A 226 9.05 -6.67 -10.02
CA GLU A 226 10.30 -6.61 -10.76
C GLU A 226 10.06 -6.31 -12.23
N PHE A 227 10.98 -5.59 -12.87
CA PHE A 227 10.94 -5.39 -14.31
C PHE A 227 11.47 -6.61 -15.05
N VAL A 228 10.66 -7.12 -15.97
CA VAL A 228 11.07 -8.20 -16.87
C VAL A 228 12.05 -7.62 -17.90
N HIS A 229 13.26 -8.18 -17.91
CA HIS A 229 14.27 -7.85 -18.90
C HIS A 229 14.00 -8.67 -20.16
N ASN A 230 13.49 -8.02 -21.21
CA ASN A 230 13.37 -8.66 -22.51
C ASN A 230 14.77 -8.76 -23.13
N ASN A 231 15.46 -9.88 -22.93
CA ASN A 231 16.78 -10.18 -23.54
C ASN A 231 16.75 -10.30 -25.08
N LYS A 232 15.69 -9.83 -25.75
CA LYS A 232 15.54 -9.95 -27.20
C LYS A 232 16.42 -8.98 -27.99
N ASP A 233 17.00 -7.96 -27.35
CA ASP A 233 17.86 -6.96 -27.99
C ASP A 233 19.37 -7.30 -27.90
N GLU A 234 19.78 -8.43 -27.29
CA GLU A 234 21.19 -8.85 -27.22
C GLU A 234 21.65 -9.72 -28.40
N LYS A 235 21.00 -9.62 -29.57
CA LYS A 235 21.56 -10.16 -30.82
C LYS A 235 22.25 -9.06 -31.61
N ILE A 236 23.51 -8.78 -31.25
CA ILE A 236 24.47 -8.07 -32.11
C ILE A 236 25.61 -9.04 -32.45
#